data_AF-A0A6A4AVQ8-F1
#
_entry.id   AF-A0A6A4AVQ8-F1
#
_cell.length_a   1.000
_cell.length_b   1.000
_cell.length_c   1.000
_cell.angle_alpha   90.00
_cell.angle_beta   90.00
_cell.angle_gamma   90.00
#
_symmetry.space_group_name_H-M   'P 1'
#
loop_
_entity.id
_entity.type
_entity.pdbx_description
1 polymer ?
#
loop_
_entity_poly.entity_id
_entity_poly.type
_entity_poly.pdbx_seq_one_letter_code
_entity_poly.pdbx_strand_id
1 'polypeptide(L)'
;MHEDAQRDWDVWVDFAVYAYNSGQHSTVKLSPNELMMGRALRSPNELLRSTGVSEAGELTAYHWQLLAAMKSSRTCAELARTSEQERQAKYYNRKVRNRRTISPGDRVWMFKPPRGAKASKFVHQWLGPLRVVEPAGYDNFLVEREDVSGDPERFIAHVSFLVTYHTPVASLQRVAADIEEQLLHEDAAERRANGEAAAAVVRAAAASDTAVASASGTKRRERTVASPAVQWGPGELLVELRRRRRRNKAGHYVLEYELRPARTRGQREQRGQTPDRSRWVSVKEYDGLFQSGRVVEDSGVEEGV
;
A
#
# COMPACT_ATOMS: atom_id res chain seq x y z
N MET A 1 -38.14 -33.77 3.44
CA MET A 1 -38.16 -32.41 2.87
C MET A 1 -37.29 -31.56 3.77
N HIS A 2 -36.08 -31.22 3.33
CA HIS A 2 -35.24 -30.26 4.06
C HIS A 2 -35.72 -28.87 3.62
N GLU A 3 -36.24 -28.08 4.55
CA GLU A 3 -36.46 -26.66 4.28
C GLU A 3 -35.06 -26.03 4.12
N ASP A 4 -34.78 -25.41 2.97
CA ASP A 4 -33.52 -24.70 2.65
C ASP A 4 -33.34 -23.41 3.48
N ALA A 5 -33.73 -23.43 4.76
CA ALA A 5 -33.54 -22.34 5.70
C ALA A 5 -32.18 -22.53 6.40
N GLN A 6 -31.14 -21.84 5.91
CA GLN A 6 -29.79 -21.79 6.51
C GLN A 6 -29.77 -21.08 7.89
N ARG A 7 -30.52 -21.60 8.87
CA ARG A 7 -30.65 -21.04 10.23
C ARG A 7 -30.25 -22.03 11.33
N ASP A 8 -29.85 -23.23 10.95
CA ASP A 8 -29.59 -24.39 11.80
C ASP A 8 -28.09 -24.67 12.01
N TRP A 9 -27.20 -23.70 11.69
CA TRP A 9 -25.76 -23.86 11.81
C TRP A 9 -25.30 -24.32 13.21
N ASP A 10 -25.99 -23.89 14.26
CA ASP A 10 -25.69 -24.25 15.65
C ASP A 10 -25.80 -25.79 15.86
N VAL A 11 -26.78 -26.43 15.23
CA VAL A 11 -26.95 -27.89 15.25
C VAL A 11 -25.85 -28.59 14.44
N TRP A 12 -25.41 -27.99 13.33
CA TRP A 12 -24.36 -28.55 12.47
C TRP A 12 -22.95 -28.42 13.05
N VAL A 13 -22.73 -27.49 13.99
CA VAL A 13 -21.41 -27.29 14.62
C VAL A 13 -20.96 -28.54 15.37
N ASP A 14 -21.84 -29.18 16.14
CA ASP A 14 -21.48 -30.39 16.90
C ASP A 14 -21.01 -31.53 15.97
N PHE A 15 -21.70 -31.73 14.85
CA PHE A 15 -21.31 -32.71 13.83
C PHE A 15 -19.99 -32.32 13.14
N ALA A 16 -19.79 -31.03 12.86
CA ALA A 16 -18.55 -30.53 12.26
C ALA A 16 -17.35 -30.70 13.21
N VAL A 17 -17.51 -30.42 14.50
CA VAL A 17 -16.49 -30.63 15.53
C VAL A 17 -16.12 -32.11 15.63
N TYR A 18 -17.13 -33.00 15.63
CA TYR A 18 -16.88 -34.44 15.63
C TYR A 18 -16.09 -34.88 14.38
N ALA A 19 -16.51 -34.44 13.20
CA ALA A 19 -15.86 -34.76 11.93
C ALA A 19 -14.42 -34.23 11.87
N TYR A 20 -14.18 -33.01 12.36
CA TYR A 20 -12.85 -32.42 12.43
C TYR A 20 -11.94 -33.18 13.40
N ASN A 21 -12.44 -33.53 14.59
CA ASN A 21 -11.63 -34.22 15.61
C ASN A 21 -11.34 -35.69 15.29
N SER A 22 -12.18 -36.34 14.49
CA SER A 22 -11.99 -37.72 14.04
C SER A 22 -11.27 -37.83 12.69
N GLY A 23 -11.31 -36.77 11.87
CA GLY A 23 -10.65 -36.74 10.57
C GLY A 23 -9.13 -36.66 10.68
N GLN A 24 -8.42 -37.40 9.82
CA GLN A 24 -6.97 -37.32 9.75
C GLN A 24 -6.54 -36.01 9.08
N HIS A 25 -5.61 -35.29 9.70
CA HIS A 25 -5.08 -34.05 9.13
C HIS A 25 -3.93 -34.33 8.17
N SER A 26 -3.94 -33.69 6.99
CA SER A 26 -2.92 -33.90 5.96
C SER A 26 -1.49 -33.64 6.43
N THR A 27 -1.28 -32.66 7.31
CA THR A 27 0.03 -32.26 7.83
C THR A 27 0.59 -33.25 8.85
N VAL A 28 -0.25 -33.83 9.69
CA VAL A 28 0.16 -34.66 10.84
C VAL A 28 -0.12 -36.16 10.61
N LYS A 29 -0.93 -36.49 9.60
CA LYS A 29 -1.44 -37.83 9.23
C LYS A 29 -2.27 -38.54 10.31
N LEU A 30 -2.42 -37.94 11.49
CA LEU A 30 -3.27 -38.39 12.59
C LEU A 30 -4.41 -37.40 12.82
N SER A 31 -5.48 -37.87 13.47
CA SER A 31 -6.59 -37.02 13.90
C SER A 31 -6.24 -36.25 15.19
N PRO A 32 -6.83 -35.06 15.42
CA PRO A 32 -6.64 -34.31 16.66
C PRO A 32 -6.95 -35.14 17.92
N ASN A 33 -8.00 -35.97 17.87
CA ASN A 33 -8.36 -36.81 19.02
C ASN A 33 -7.33 -37.91 19.28
N GLU A 34 -6.74 -38.53 18.25
CA GLU A 34 -5.66 -39.50 18.44
C GLU A 34 -4.43 -38.87 19.07
N LEU A 35 -4.09 -37.65 18.67
CA LEU A 35 -2.94 -36.92 19.23
C LEU A 35 -3.17 -36.52 20.69
N MET A 36 -4.39 -36.13 21.05
CA MET A 36 -4.72 -35.66 22.40
C MET A 36 -5.03 -36.81 23.36
N MET A 37 -5.80 -37.80 22.91
CA MET A 37 -6.36 -38.87 23.73
C MET A 37 -5.70 -40.22 23.50
N GLY A 38 -4.76 -40.34 22.54
CA GLY A 38 -4.05 -41.58 22.22
C GLY A 38 -4.92 -42.66 21.57
N ARG A 39 -6.14 -42.32 21.15
CA ARG A 39 -7.13 -43.24 20.59
C ARG A 39 -7.97 -42.59 19.49
N ALA A 40 -8.40 -43.38 18.52
CA ALA A 40 -9.34 -42.93 17.50
C ALA A 40 -10.75 -42.75 18.09
N LEU A 41 -11.47 -41.73 17.59
CA LEU A 41 -12.91 -41.62 17.82
C LEU A 41 -13.61 -42.73 17.04
N ARG A 42 -14.51 -43.46 17.72
CA ARG A 42 -15.29 -44.51 17.08
C ARG A 42 -16.44 -43.91 16.29
N SER A 43 -16.47 -44.18 14.99
CA SER A 43 -17.55 -43.70 14.13
C SER A 43 -18.89 -44.29 14.54
N PRO A 44 -20.02 -43.59 14.36
CA PRO A 44 -21.33 -44.15 14.65
C PRO A 44 -21.58 -45.49 13.95
N ASN A 45 -21.09 -45.65 12.71
CA ASN A 45 -21.17 -46.91 11.97
C ASN A 45 -20.37 -48.05 12.62
N GLU A 46 -19.21 -47.73 13.20
CA GLU A 46 -18.38 -48.70 13.91
C GLU A 46 -19.04 -49.16 15.21
N LEU A 47 -19.63 -48.23 15.96
CA LEU A 47 -20.40 -48.54 17.18
C LEU A 47 -21.62 -49.43 16.89
N LEU A 48 -22.33 -49.18 15.77
CA LEU A 48 -23.49 -49.98 15.37
C LEU A 48 -23.11 -51.37 14.83
N ARG A 49 -21.90 -51.53 14.29
CA ARG A 49 -21.41 -52.81 13.73
C ARG A 49 -20.61 -53.64 14.74
N SER A 50 -20.14 -53.06 15.84
CA SER A 50 -19.43 -53.79 16.88
C SER A 50 -20.41 -54.64 17.70
N THR A 51 -20.37 -55.96 17.51
CA THR A 51 -21.13 -56.94 18.30
C THR A 51 -20.39 -57.43 19.55
N GLY A 52 -19.10 -57.12 19.67
CA GLY A 52 -18.27 -57.47 20.81
C GLY A 52 -17.87 -56.24 21.61
N VAL A 53 -18.22 -56.24 22.90
CA VAL A 53 -17.54 -55.37 23.88
C VAL A 53 -16.20 -56.04 24.17
N SER A 54 -15.09 -55.38 23.84
CA SER A 54 -13.78 -55.83 24.33
C SER A 54 -13.80 -55.79 25.85
N GLU A 55 -13.56 -56.93 26.50
CA GLU A 55 -13.35 -56.94 27.95
C GLU A 55 -12.23 -55.96 28.28
N ALA A 56 -12.49 -55.07 29.23
CA ALA A 56 -11.46 -54.19 29.75
C ALA A 56 -10.45 -55.09 30.48
N GLY A 57 -9.29 -55.29 29.87
CA GLY A 57 -8.16 -55.92 30.54
C GLY A 57 -7.74 -55.15 31.79
N GLU A 58 -6.68 -55.60 32.45
CA GLU A 58 -6.19 -54.93 33.65
C GLU A 58 -5.88 -53.44 33.38
N LEU A 59 -6.46 -52.55 34.20
CA LEU A 59 -6.41 -51.09 34.00
C LEU A 59 -4.97 -50.56 33.88
N THR A 60 -4.05 -51.18 34.61
CA THR A 60 -2.60 -50.88 34.61
C THR A 60 -1.96 -51.20 33.25
N ALA A 61 -2.23 -52.38 32.68
CA ALA A 61 -1.70 -52.78 31.38
C ALA A 61 -2.24 -51.87 30.25
N TYR A 62 -3.54 -51.55 30.28
CA TYR A 62 -4.15 -50.62 29.33
C TYR A 62 -3.53 -49.22 29.39
N HIS A 63 -3.28 -48.70 30.59
CA HIS A 63 -2.66 -47.39 30.79
C HIS A 63 -1.25 -47.31 30.17
N TRP A 64 -0.42 -48.33 30.39
CA TRP A 64 0.93 -48.39 29.80
C TRP A 64 0.90 -48.45 28.28
N GLN A 65 -0.03 -49.24 27.70
CA GLN A 65 -0.22 -49.30 26.25
C GLN A 65 -0.65 -47.94 25.68
N LEU A 66 -1.55 -47.23 26.37
CA LEU A 66 -2.00 -45.91 25.95
C LEU A 66 -0.86 -44.88 25.95
N LEU A 67 -0.02 -44.85 27.00
CA LEU A 67 1.13 -43.96 27.07
C LEU A 67 2.17 -44.27 25.99
N ALA A 68 2.40 -45.55 25.70
CA ALA A 68 3.29 -45.98 24.62
C ALA A 68 2.76 -45.52 23.25
N ALA A 69 1.46 -45.70 22.99
CA ALA A 69 0.79 -45.23 21.78
C ALA A 69 0.85 -43.70 21.64
N MET A 70 0.61 -42.94 22.70
CA MET A 70 0.74 -41.47 22.66
C MET A 70 2.16 -41.01 22.30
N LYS A 71 3.18 -41.66 22.88
CA LYS A 71 4.59 -41.33 22.58
C LYS A 71 4.93 -41.62 21.12
N SER A 72 4.55 -42.79 20.60
CA SER A 72 4.82 -43.17 19.21
C SER A 72 4.02 -42.31 18.22
N SER A 73 2.74 -42.05 18.50
CA SER A 73 1.91 -41.13 17.72
C SER A 73 2.52 -39.74 17.65
N ARG A 74 3.03 -39.20 18.76
CA ARG A 74 3.71 -37.90 18.77
C ARG A 74 4.97 -37.90 17.91
N THR A 75 5.80 -38.94 17.99
CA THR A 75 7.01 -39.00 17.16
C THR A 75 6.68 -39.10 15.67
N CYS A 76 5.69 -39.92 15.30
CA CYS A 76 5.23 -40.05 13.92
C CYS A 76 4.61 -38.74 13.41
N ALA A 77 3.81 -38.07 14.25
CA ALA A 77 3.20 -36.78 13.98
C ALA A 77 4.23 -35.70 13.70
N GLU A 78 5.30 -35.63 14.51
CA GLU A 78 6.38 -34.67 14.32
C GLU A 78 7.14 -34.91 13.03
N LEU A 79 7.47 -36.16 12.70
CA LEU A 79 8.13 -36.52 11.43
C LEU A 79 7.26 -36.18 10.20
N ALA A 80 5.96 -36.44 10.27
CA ALA A 80 5.04 -36.05 9.21
C ALA A 80 4.95 -34.51 9.09
N ARG A 81 4.88 -33.83 10.23
CA ARG A 81 4.79 -32.36 10.29
C ARG A 81 6.02 -31.70 9.69
N THR A 82 7.23 -32.14 10.03
CA THR A 82 8.46 -31.57 9.47
C THR A 82 8.52 -31.76 7.96
N SER A 83 8.22 -32.96 7.45
CA SER A 83 8.22 -33.23 6.01
C SER A 83 7.19 -32.39 5.24
N GLU A 84 5.97 -32.25 5.76
CA GLU A 84 4.95 -31.41 5.13
C GLU A 84 5.26 -29.92 5.26
N GLN A 85 5.89 -29.47 6.36
CA GLN A 85 6.38 -28.09 6.51
C GLN A 85 7.47 -27.76 5.48
N GLU A 86 8.44 -28.66 5.27
CA GLU A 86 9.48 -28.51 4.24
C GLU A 86 8.87 -28.41 2.85
N ARG A 87 7.88 -29.27 2.56
CA ARG A 87 7.14 -29.25 1.30
C ARG A 87 6.40 -27.92 1.11
N GLN A 88 5.66 -27.46 2.11
CA GLN A 88 4.92 -26.20 2.07
C GLN A 88 5.86 -25.01 1.90
N ALA A 89 6.98 -24.98 2.64
CA ALA A 89 8.01 -23.96 2.52
C ALA A 89 8.58 -23.91 1.10
N LYS A 90 8.86 -25.08 0.48
CA LYS A 90 9.34 -25.14 -0.90
C LYS A 90 8.35 -24.53 -1.90
N TYR A 91 7.05 -24.82 -1.77
CA TYR A 91 6.03 -24.28 -2.68
C TYR A 91 5.77 -22.80 -2.45
N TYR A 92 5.68 -22.37 -1.18
CA TYR A 92 5.44 -20.99 -0.80
C TYR A 92 6.61 -20.09 -1.22
N ASN A 93 7.84 -20.48 -0.87
CA ASN A 93 9.05 -19.70 -1.13
C ASN A 93 9.42 -19.64 -2.62
N ARG A 94 8.89 -20.53 -3.47
CA ARG A 94 9.22 -20.60 -4.90
C ARG A 94 9.03 -19.28 -5.66
N LYS A 95 8.07 -18.45 -5.24
CA LYS A 95 7.76 -17.17 -5.90
C LYS A 95 8.10 -15.94 -5.03
N VAL A 96 8.68 -16.14 -3.85
CA VAL A 96 9.03 -15.03 -2.96
C VAL A 96 10.31 -14.39 -3.48
N ARG A 97 10.19 -13.14 -3.93
CA ARG A 97 11.36 -12.27 -4.19
C ARG A 97 11.52 -11.37 -2.97
N ASN A 98 12.63 -11.54 -2.24
CA ASN A 98 13.01 -10.63 -1.16
C ASN A 98 13.43 -9.29 -1.78
N ARG A 99 12.46 -8.43 -2.07
CA ARG A 99 12.69 -7.13 -2.70
C ARG A 99 13.23 -6.07 -1.74
N ARG A 100 13.21 -6.33 -0.43
CA ARG A 100 13.49 -5.33 0.60
C ARG A 100 14.25 -5.99 1.75
N THR A 101 15.37 -5.40 2.11
CA THR A 101 16.13 -5.72 3.32
C THR A 101 16.02 -4.50 4.23
N ILE A 102 15.43 -4.68 5.40
CA ILE A 102 15.30 -3.64 6.41
C ILE A 102 16.28 -3.97 7.53
N SER A 103 17.12 -3.01 7.89
CA SER A 103 18.11 -3.15 8.94
C SER A 103 17.79 -2.22 10.12
N PRO A 104 18.25 -2.56 11.34
CA PRO A 104 18.21 -1.63 12.47
C PRO A 104 18.85 -0.28 12.10
N GLY A 105 18.16 0.81 12.42
CA GLY A 105 18.56 2.17 12.07
C GLY A 105 17.87 2.74 10.82
N ASP A 106 17.26 1.90 9.98
CA ASP A 106 16.55 2.39 8.80
C ASP A 106 15.28 3.15 9.16
N ARG A 107 14.95 4.15 8.34
CA ARG A 107 13.67 4.86 8.44
C ARG A 107 12.62 4.17 7.60
N VAL A 108 11.43 3.98 8.19
CA VAL A 108 10.32 3.27 7.59
C VAL A 108 8.99 3.98 7.85
N TRP A 109 8.05 3.77 6.93
CA TRP A 109 6.63 4.01 7.14
C TRP A 109 5.95 2.71 7.58
N MET A 110 5.06 2.80 8.56
CA MET A 110 4.24 1.67 9.02
C MET A 110 2.80 1.83 8.54
N PHE A 111 2.25 0.80 7.90
CA PHE A 111 0.84 0.74 7.54
C PHE A 111 -0.02 0.36 8.75
N LYS A 112 -0.95 1.24 9.12
CA LYS A 112 -1.94 1.04 10.16
C LYS A 112 -3.34 1.06 9.54
N PRO A 113 -3.89 -0.13 9.21
CA PRO A 113 -5.24 -0.19 8.65
C PRO A 113 -6.25 0.36 9.65
N PRO A 114 -7.23 1.16 9.21
CA PRO A 114 -8.22 1.74 10.10
C PRO A 114 -9.12 0.61 10.64
N ARG A 115 -9.21 0.50 11.97
CA ARG A 115 -10.01 -0.53 12.64
C ARG A 115 -11.07 0.11 13.54
N GLY A 116 -12.26 -0.50 13.57
CA GLY A 116 -13.35 -0.13 14.48
C GLY A 116 -14.31 0.94 13.95
N ALA A 117 -15.28 1.33 14.78
CA ALA A 117 -16.39 2.21 14.39
C ALA A 117 -15.97 3.64 14.00
N LYS A 118 -14.75 4.07 14.36
CA LYS A 118 -14.17 5.39 14.00
C LYS A 118 -13.29 5.33 12.74
N ALA A 119 -13.26 4.20 12.03
CA ALA A 119 -12.55 4.03 10.77
C ALA A 119 -13.24 4.81 9.64
N SER A 120 -12.90 6.09 9.47
CA SER A 120 -13.34 6.88 8.33
C SER A 120 -12.48 6.60 7.09
N LYS A 121 -13.10 6.64 5.90
CA LYS A 121 -12.45 6.42 4.59
C LYS A 121 -11.25 7.34 4.34
N PHE A 122 -11.22 8.51 4.99
CA PHE A 122 -10.20 9.54 4.79
C PHE A 122 -9.13 9.58 5.90
N VAL A 123 -9.11 8.62 6.83
CA VAL A 123 -8.05 8.54 7.84
C VAL A 123 -6.73 8.16 7.18
N HIS A 124 -5.64 8.86 7.51
CA HIS A 124 -4.32 8.52 7.01
C HIS A 124 -3.88 7.16 7.58
N GLN A 125 -3.57 6.23 6.69
CA GLN A 125 -3.30 4.83 7.04
C GLN A 125 -1.81 4.56 7.22
N TRP A 126 -0.94 5.54 6.94
CA TRP A 126 0.50 5.42 7.09
C TRP A 126 0.94 6.23 8.29
N LEU A 127 1.73 5.60 9.15
CA LEU A 127 2.41 6.23 10.26
C LEU A 127 3.88 6.37 9.90
N GLY A 128 4.48 7.50 10.24
CA GLY A 128 5.90 7.73 10.13
C GLY A 128 6.24 9.20 9.91
N PRO A 129 7.55 9.53 9.89
CA PRO A 129 8.73 8.65 9.96
C PRO A 129 8.86 7.83 11.27
N LEU A 130 9.13 6.52 11.11
CA LEU A 130 9.59 5.66 12.19
C LEU A 130 11.02 5.19 11.93
N ARG A 131 11.75 4.89 12.98
CA ARG A 131 13.08 4.28 12.94
C ARG A 131 13.02 2.85 13.44
N VAL A 132 13.66 1.95 12.74
CA VAL A 132 13.80 0.55 13.17
C VAL A 132 14.82 0.50 14.31
N VAL A 133 14.42 -0.03 15.46
CA VAL A 133 15.28 -0.15 16.64
C VAL A 133 15.97 -1.51 16.65
N GLU A 134 15.19 -2.58 16.64
CA GLU A 134 15.69 -3.95 16.76
C GLU A 134 14.75 -4.97 16.11
N PRO A 135 15.27 -6.16 15.70
CA PRO A 135 14.43 -7.27 15.26
C PRO A 135 13.72 -7.93 16.44
N ALA A 136 12.41 -8.15 16.32
CA ALA A 136 11.55 -8.79 17.32
C ALA A 136 11.20 -10.26 16.97
N GLY A 137 11.90 -10.86 16.00
CA GLY A 137 11.74 -12.26 15.57
C GLY A 137 10.57 -12.49 14.61
N TYR A 138 10.61 -13.59 13.85
CA TYR A 138 9.61 -13.96 12.83
C TYR A 138 9.25 -12.80 11.87
N ASP A 139 10.27 -12.14 11.30
CA ASP A 139 10.10 -10.99 10.40
C ASP A 139 9.32 -9.82 11.02
N ASN A 140 9.39 -9.67 12.34
CA ASN A 140 8.88 -8.49 13.05
C ASN A 140 10.03 -7.58 13.47
N PHE A 141 9.77 -6.28 13.44
CA PHE A 141 10.70 -5.25 13.89
C PHE A 141 10.04 -4.36 14.95
N LEU A 142 10.82 -3.99 15.97
CA LEU A 142 10.48 -2.90 16.87
C LEU A 142 10.78 -1.58 16.16
N VAL A 143 9.76 -0.77 15.97
CA VAL A 143 9.86 0.55 15.32
C VAL A 143 9.48 1.64 16.30
N GLU A 144 10.23 2.73 16.29
CA GLU A 144 10.04 3.89 17.17
C GLU A 144 9.70 5.11 16.34
N ARG A 145 8.69 5.88 16.77
CA ARG A 145 8.22 7.05 16.04
C ARG A 145 9.12 8.26 16.30
N GLU A 146 9.57 8.93 15.23
CA GLU A 146 10.46 10.10 15.35
C GLU A 146 9.70 11.45 15.49
N ASP A 147 8.44 11.52 15.05
CA ASP A 147 7.71 12.81 14.96
C ASP A 147 7.23 13.38 16.30
N VAL A 148 7.09 12.55 17.33
CA VAL A 148 6.47 12.95 18.58
C VAL A 148 7.58 13.39 19.54
N SER A 149 7.67 14.70 19.79
CA SER A 149 8.53 15.26 20.85
C SER A 149 7.92 14.94 22.22
N GLY A 150 8.24 13.77 22.76
CA GLY A 150 7.69 13.26 24.02
C GLY A 150 8.18 11.83 24.28
N ASP A 151 7.36 11.02 24.94
CA ASP A 151 7.66 9.60 25.14
C ASP A 151 7.69 8.88 23.79
N PRO A 152 8.74 8.07 23.51
CA PRO A 152 8.86 7.37 22.24
C PRO A 152 7.75 6.32 22.09
N GLU A 153 6.82 6.57 21.16
CA GLU A 153 5.82 5.57 20.78
C GLU A 153 6.50 4.42 20.03
N ARG A 154 6.47 3.24 20.63
CA ARG A 154 7.06 2.01 20.06
C ARG A 154 5.98 1.07 19.55
N PHE A 155 6.22 0.46 18.40
CA PHE A 155 5.34 -0.53 17.79
C PHE A 155 6.12 -1.76 17.37
N ILE A 156 5.48 -2.93 17.45
CA ILE A 156 5.98 -4.16 16.84
C ILE A 156 5.22 -4.36 15.54
N ALA A 157 5.93 -4.38 14.42
CA ALA A 157 5.33 -4.50 13.09
C ALA A 157 6.05 -5.57 12.24
N HIS A 158 5.26 -6.36 11.52
CA HIS A 158 5.77 -7.30 10.53
C HIS A 158 6.30 -6.55 9.29
N VAL A 159 7.34 -7.08 8.63
CA VAL A 159 7.96 -6.48 7.42
C VAL A 159 6.93 -6.10 6.35
N SER A 160 5.87 -6.89 6.19
CA SER A 160 4.81 -6.61 5.19
C SER A 160 4.08 -5.28 5.41
N PHE A 161 4.07 -4.75 6.64
CA PHE A 161 3.47 -3.46 6.95
C PHE A 161 4.47 -2.31 6.90
N LEU A 162 5.74 -2.59 6.60
CA LEU A 162 6.80 -1.58 6.56
C LEU A 162 7.18 -1.24 5.12
N VAL A 163 7.40 0.05 4.87
CA VAL A 163 7.89 0.57 3.59
C VAL A 163 9.10 1.46 3.86
N THR A 164 10.13 1.37 3.02
CA THR A 164 11.32 2.20 3.12
C THR A 164 10.97 3.68 3.02
N TYR A 165 11.49 4.48 3.94
CA TYR A 165 11.34 5.93 3.93
C TYR A 165 12.39 6.53 2.99
N HIS A 166 11.96 7.01 1.81
CA HIS A 166 12.84 7.70 0.87
C HIS A 166 12.67 9.22 0.99
N THR A 167 13.72 9.92 1.44
CA THR A 167 13.83 11.39 1.37
C THR A 167 15.08 11.79 0.60
N PRO A 168 14.98 12.10 -0.70
CA PRO A 168 16.08 12.73 -1.41
C PRO A 168 16.20 14.18 -0.94
N VAL A 169 17.24 14.50 -0.16
CA VAL A 169 17.45 15.86 0.38
C VAL A 169 17.50 16.92 -0.73
N ALA A 170 18.07 16.59 -1.88
CA ALA A 170 18.11 17.46 -3.06
C ALA A 170 16.73 17.77 -3.67
N SER A 171 15.74 16.88 -3.46
CA SER A 171 14.36 17.10 -3.92
C SER A 171 13.57 18.02 -3.00
N LEU A 172 13.89 18.05 -1.70
CA LEU A 172 13.17 18.86 -0.71
C LEU A 172 13.29 20.36 -0.99
N GLN A 173 14.48 20.82 -1.39
CA GLN A 173 14.69 22.23 -1.75
C GLN A 173 13.85 22.66 -2.96
N ARG A 174 13.73 21.79 -3.97
CA ARG A 174 12.92 22.05 -5.16
C ARG A 174 11.43 22.01 -4.85
N VAL A 175 11.00 21.10 -3.98
CA VAL A 175 9.61 21.03 -3.51
C VAL A 175 9.26 22.26 -2.68
N ALA A 176 10.16 22.73 -1.81
CA ALA A 176 9.94 23.95 -1.03
C ALA A 176 9.77 25.18 -1.95
N ALA A 177 10.65 25.34 -2.93
CA ALA A 177 10.56 26.42 -3.91
C ALA A 177 9.24 26.38 -4.72
N ASP A 178 8.79 25.19 -5.13
CA ASP A 178 7.51 25.03 -5.83
C ASP A 178 6.30 25.38 -4.95
N ILE A 179 6.34 25.02 -3.65
CA ILE A 179 5.28 25.35 -2.70
C ILE A 179 5.23 26.87 -2.47
N GLU A 180 6.38 27.52 -2.30
CA GLU A 180 6.48 28.97 -2.19
C GLU A 180 5.91 29.67 -3.44
N GLU A 181 6.25 29.19 -4.63
CA GLU A 181 5.68 29.72 -5.88
C GLU A 181 4.16 29.54 -5.94
N GLN A 182 3.66 28.38 -5.49
CA GLN A 182 2.21 28.11 -5.44
C GLN A 182 1.49 29.05 -4.47
N LEU A 183 2.03 29.25 -3.26
CA LEU A 183 1.46 30.15 -2.25
C LEU A 183 1.45 31.60 -2.75
N LEU A 184 2.56 32.07 -3.36
CA LEU A 184 2.63 33.40 -3.96
C LEU A 184 1.60 33.57 -5.09
N HIS A 185 1.34 32.52 -5.86
CA HIS A 185 0.32 32.54 -6.90
C HIS A 185 -1.10 32.60 -6.34
N GLU A 186 -1.38 31.83 -5.28
CA GLU A 186 -2.66 31.82 -4.57
C GLU A 186 -2.93 33.19 -3.93
N ASP A 187 -1.97 33.74 -3.20
CA ASP A 187 -2.02 35.09 -2.63
C ASP A 187 -2.30 36.17 -3.70
N ALA A 188 -1.61 36.09 -4.84
CA ALA A 188 -1.82 37.03 -5.93
C ALA A 188 -3.21 36.88 -6.58
N ALA A 189 -3.75 35.67 -6.63
CA ALA A 189 -5.12 35.42 -7.10
C ALA A 189 -6.15 35.97 -6.12
N GLU A 190 -5.95 35.77 -4.81
CA GLU A 190 -6.82 36.30 -3.77
C GLU A 190 -6.83 37.83 -3.73
N ARG A 191 -5.66 38.48 -3.79
CA ARG A 191 -5.57 39.96 -3.87
C ARG A 191 -6.30 40.51 -5.10
N ARG A 192 -6.21 39.83 -6.25
CA ARG A 192 -6.94 40.23 -7.47
C ARG A 192 -8.45 40.04 -7.32
N ALA A 193 -8.90 38.91 -6.75
CA ALA A 193 -10.32 38.67 -6.51
C ALA A 193 -10.91 39.71 -5.55
N ASN A 194 -10.19 40.04 -4.46
CA ASN A 194 -10.62 41.05 -3.50
C ASN A 194 -10.61 42.46 -4.12
N GLY A 195 -9.62 42.78 -4.96
CA GLY A 195 -9.58 44.05 -5.69
C GLY A 195 -10.70 44.19 -6.73
N GLU A 196 -11.02 43.13 -7.46
CA GLU A 196 -12.15 43.11 -8.40
C GLU A 196 -13.50 43.21 -7.69
N ALA A 197 -13.65 42.55 -6.53
CA ALA A 197 -14.84 42.67 -5.68
C ALA A 197 -15.00 44.11 -5.15
N ALA A 198 -13.92 44.72 -4.64
CA ALA A 198 -13.92 46.12 -4.21
C ALA A 198 -14.26 47.08 -5.37
N ALA A 199 -13.67 46.87 -6.55
CA ALA A 199 -13.96 47.66 -7.74
C ALA A 199 -15.39 47.45 -8.27
N ALA A 200 -16.00 46.29 -8.05
CA ALA A 200 -17.41 46.03 -8.37
C ALA A 200 -18.35 46.76 -7.40
N VAL A 201 -18.03 46.79 -6.10
CA VAL A 201 -18.78 47.56 -5.09
C VAL A 201 -18.71 49.06 -5.40
N VAL A 202 -17.52 49.59 -5.73
CA VAL A 202 -17.36 50.99 -6.11
C VAL A 202 -18.12 51.32 -7.40
N ARG A 203 -18.11 50.43 -8.41
CA ARG A 203 -18.91 50.61 -9.63
C ARG A 203 -20.41 50.55 -9.37
N ALA A 204 -20.88 49.70 -8.45
CA ALA A 204 -22.28 49.65 -8.06
C ALA A 204 -22.71 50.93 -7.32
N ALA A 205 -21.85 51.48 -6.47
CA ALA A 205 -22.09 52.74 -5.75
C ALA A 205 -21.97 53.98 -6.65
N ALA A 206 -21.18 53.93 -7.73
CA ALA A 206 -21.11 55.02 -8.72
C ALA A 206 -22.27 54.94 -9.75
N ALA A 207 -22.79 53.75 -10.03
CA ALA A 207 -23.92 53.54 -10.93
C ALA A 207 -25.27 53.98 -10.33
N SER A 208 -25.37 54.21 -9.02
CA SER A 208 -26.56 54.81 -8.41
C SER A 208 -26.76 56.29 -8.75
N ASP A 209 -25.76 57.00 -9.31
CA ASP A 209 -25.88 58.44 -9.59
C ASP A 209 -25.73 58.86 -11.06
N THR A 210 -25.52 57.96 -12.01
CA THR A 210 -25.61 58.32 -13.44
C THR A 210 -26.09 57.15 -14.30
N ALA A 211 -27.34 57.23 -14.73
CA ALA A 211 -27.83 56.46 -15.86
C ALA A 211 -27.42 57.17 -17.15
N VAL A 212 -26.75 56.44 -18.06
CA VAL A 212 -26.98 56.36 -19.52
C VAL A 212 -25.68 55.97 -20.26
N ALA A 213 -25.88 55.20 -21.34
CA ALA A 213 -25.01 54.88 -22.47
C ALA A 213 -24.23 53.55 -22.44
N SER A 214 -24.69 52.66 -23.30
CA SER A 214 -24.06 51.45 -23.79
C SER A 214 -22.75 51.74 -24.55
N ALA A 215 -21.69 50.96 -24.26
CA ALA A 215 -20.57 50.81 -25.17
C ALA A 215 -20.06 49.34 -25.14
N SER A 216 -20.12 48.69 -26.30
CA SER A 216 -19.55 47.36 -26.54
C SER A 216 -18.03 47.43 -26.55
N GLY A 217 -17.40 47.06 -25.44
CA GLY A 217 -15.94 46.92 -25.34
C GLY A 217 -15.48 45.52 -25.73
N THR A 218 -14.93 45.35 -26.92
CA THR A 218 -14.19 44.14 -27.30
C THR A 218 -13.00 43.94 -26.37
N LYS A 219 -13.05 42.89 -25.53
CA LYS A 219 -11.93 42.46 -24.68
C LYS A 219 -10.75 42.05 -25.57
N ARG A 220 -9.76 42.92 -25.70
CA ARG A 220 -8.45 42.60 -26.25
C ARG A 220 -7.81 41.53 -25.36
N ARG A 221 -7.68 40.30 -25.88
CA ARG A 221 -6.94 39.23 -25.20
C ARG A 221 -5.47 39.63 -25.16
N GLU A 222 -5.02 40.06 -24.00
CA GLU A 222 -3.60 40.28 -23.73
C GLU A 222 -2.90 38.92 -23.77
N ARG A 223 -1.99 38.75 -24.74
CA ARG A 223 -1.12 37.58 -24.84
C ARG A 223 -0.22 37.56 -23.61
N THR A 224 -0.45 36.61 -22.70
CA THR A 224 0.51 36.26 -21.66
C THR A 224 1.83 35.90 -22.31
N VAL A 225 2.90 36.55 -21.84
CA VAL A 225 4.29 36.26 -22.19
C VAL A 225 4.52 34.76 -22.01
N ALA A 226 4.62 34.03 -23.12
CA ALA A 226 5.07 32.66 -23.09
C ALA A 226 6.54 32.70 -22.70
N SER A 227 6.89 32.07 -21.57
CA SER A 227 8.28 31.65 -21.35
C SER A 227 8.78 30.97 -22.64
N PRO A 228 10.03 31.17 -23.06
CA PRO A 228 10.54 30.68 -24.33
C PRO A 228 10.19 29.21 -24.44
N ALA A 229 9.28 28.88 -25.38
CA ALA A 229 8.74 27.56 -25.49
C ALA A 229 9.88 26.64 -25.93
N VAL A 230 10.44 25.89 -24.99
CA VAL A 230 11.31 24.77 -25.32
C VAL A 230 10.46 23.82 -26.15
N GLN A 231 10.71 23.81 -27.46
CA GLN A 231 10.05 22.91 -28.40
C GLN A 231 10.91 21.66 -28.55
N TRP A 232 10.27 20.50 -28.40
CA TRP A 232 10.90 19.21 -28.65
C TRP A 232 10.74 18.83 -30.12
N GLY A 233 11.75 18.22 -30.71
CA GLY A 233 11.74 17.81 -32.12
C GLY A 233 10.66 16.76 -32.40
N PRO A 234 10.16 16.66 -33.64
CA PRO A 234 9.21 15.63 -34.04
C PRO A 234 9.89 14.25 -34.03
N GLY A 235 9.82 13.54 -32.90
CA GLY A 235 10.43 12.22 -32.71
C GLY A 235 11.34 12.08 -31.48
N GLU A 236 11.59 13.15 -30.72
CA GLU A 236 12.31 13.04 -29.44
C GLU A 236 11.46 12.24 -28.43
N LEU A 237 12.05 11.19 -27.85
CA LEU A 237 11.47 10.45 -26.72
C LEU A 237 11.59 11.30 -25.45
N LEU A 238 10.54 11.29 -24.63
CA LEU A 238 10.38 12.11 -23.44
C LEU A 238 10.24 11.23 -22.21
N VAL A 239 10.78 11.71 -21.09
CA VAL A 239 10.70 11.05 -19.79
C VAL A 239 9.87 11.92 -18.86
N GLU A 240 8.87 11.32 -18.22
CA GLU A 240 8.14 11.96 -17.13
C GLU A 240 9.01 12.07 -15.89
N LEU A 241 9.18 13.29 -15.39
CA LEU A 241 9.91 13.55 -14.15
C LEU A 241 8.97 13.57 -12.94
N ARG A 242 7.90 14.37 -13.03
CA ARG A 242 6.96 14.60 -11.93
C ARG A 242 5.66 15.24 -12.42
N ARG A 243 4.67 15.28 -11.53
CA ARG A 243 3.35 15.89 -11.74
C ARG A 243 3.03 16.92 -10.67
N ARG A 244 2.34 18.00 -11.04
CA ARG A 244 1.83 19.02 -10.09
C ARG A 244 0.36 19.34 -10.36
N ARG A 245 -0.40 19.69 -9.31
CA ARG A 245 -1.77 20.23 -9.43
C ARG A 245 -1.71 21.74 -9.24
N ARG A 246 -2.08 22.50 -10.27
CA ARG A 246 -2.10 23.97 -10.22
C ARG A 246 -3.52 24.49 -10.40
N ARG A 247 -3.89 25.54 -9.68
CA ARG A 247 -5.17 26.23 -9.87
C ARG A 247 -5.10 27.14 -11.10
N ASN A 248 -6.03 26.98 -12.05
CA ASN A 248 -6.11 27.84 -13.22
C ASN A 248 -6.79 29.18 -12.90
N LYS A 249 -6.78 30.13 -13.86
CA LYS A 249 -7.44 31.44 -13.71
C LYS A 249 -8.96 31.35 -13.46
N ALA A 250 -9.59 30.22 -13.76
CA ALA A 250 -11.00 29.95 -13.49
C ALA A 250 -11.22 29.28 -12.12
N GLY A 251 -10.18 29.13 -11.30
CA GLY A 251 -10.26 28.55 -9.96
C GLY A 251 -10.28 27.02 -9.90
N HIS A 252 -10.17 26.32 -11.04
CA HIS A 252 -10.15 24.85 -11.09
C HIS A 252 -8.73 24.30 -10.99
N TYR A 253 -8.56 23.17 -10.30
CA TYR A 253 -7.29 22.44 -10.29
C TYR A 253 -7.07 21.71 -11.62
N VAL A 254 -5.93 21.99 -12.24
CA VAL A 254 -5.47 21.35 -13.47
C VAL A 254 -4.17 20.62 -13.17
N LEU A 255 -4.04 19.40 -13.68
CA LEU A 255 -2.84 18.59 -13.53
C LEU A 255 -1.85 18.92 -14.67
N GLU A 256 -0.59 19.10 -14.32
CA GLU A 256 0.52 19.33 -15.26
C GLU A 256 1.63 18.30 -15.02
N TYR A 257 2.31 17.92 -16.10
CA TYR A 257 3.40 16.95 -16.12
C TYR A 257 4.70 17.63 -16.56
N GLU A 258 5.78 17.44 -15.81
CA GLU A 258 7.11 17.91 -16.21
C GLU A 258 7.77 16.82 -17.03
N LEU A 259 8.04 17.11 -18.31
CA LEU A 259 8.71 16.19 -19.22
C LEU A 259 10.08 16.72 -19.59
N ARG A 260 11.03 15.80 -19.82
CA ARG A 260 12.36 16.10 -20.37
C ARG A 260 12.69 15.19 -21.55
N PRO A 261 13.55 15.59 -22.50
CA PRO A 261 14.08 14.68 -23.50
C PRO A 261 14.89 13.52 -22.87
N ALA A 262 14.66 12.31 -23.36
CA ALA A 262 15.44 11.12 -23.00
C ALA A 262 16.89 11.29 -23.50
N ARG A 263 17.88 11.03 -22.64
CA ARG A 263 19.31 11.11 -23.00
C ARG A 263 19.77 9.81 -23.65
N THR A 264 20.34 9.87 -24.85
CA THR A 264 20.96 8.72 -25.53
C THR A 264 22.26 8.33 -24.81
N ARG A 265 22.64 7.03 -24.84
CA ARG A 265 23.81 6.47 -24.14
C ARG A 265 25.12 7.24 -24.37
N GLY A 266 25.33 7.80 -25.56
CA GLY A 266 26.52 8.62 -25.89
C GLY A 266 26.54 10.05 -25.32
N GLN A 267 25.40 10.58 -24.86
CA GLN A 267 25.33 11.91 -24.20
C GLN A 267 25.45 11.82 -22.67
N ARG A 268 25.50 10.62 -22.09
CA ARG A 268 25.72 10.42 -20.63
C ARG A 268 27.15 10.74 -20.21
N GLU A 269 28.14 10.61 -21.10
CA GLU A 269 29.57 10.79 -20.80
C GLU A 269 30.01 12.27 -20.79
N GLN A 270 29.27 13.16 -21.47
CA GLN A 270 29.52 14.61 -21.42
C GLN A 270 28.77 15.22 -20.24
N ARG A 271 29.33 15.06 -19.03
CA ARG A 271 28.84 15.68 -17.79
C ARG A 271 29.25 17.17 -17.75
N GLY A 272 28.76 17.96 -18.71
CA GLY A 272 29.06 19.39 -18.80
C GLY A 272 28.01 20.14 -19.63
N GLN A 273 27.26 21.03 -18.97
CA GLN A 273 26.47 22.14 -19.55
C GLN A 273 25.55 21.82 -20.75
N THR A 274 24.65 20.84 -20.64
CA THR A 274 23.46 20.81 -21.50
C THR A 274 22.32 21.58 -20.82
N PRO A 275 21.67 22.55 -21.49
CA PRO A 275 20.58 23.31 -20.89
C PRO A 275 19.42 22.36 -20.53
N ASP A 276 18.85 22.54 -19.34
CA ASP A 276 17.70 21.76 -18.88
C ASP A 276 16.47 22.09 -19.74
N ARG A 277 16.19 21.24 -20.73
CA ARG A 277 15.04 21.36 -21.66
C ARG A 277 13.76 20.77 -21.06
N SER A 278 13.63 20.82 -19.73
CA SER A 278 12.44 20.38 -19.00
C SER A 278 11.29 21.39 -19.18
N ARG A 279 10.06 20.91 -19.35
CA ARG A 279 8.87 21.75 -19.53
C ARG A 279 7.64 21.10 -18.92
N TRP A 280 6.80 21.94 -18.31
CA TRP A 280 5.46 21.57 -17.85
C TRP A 280 4.46 21.53 -19.00
N VAL A 281 3.69 20.45 -19.03
CA VAL A 281 2.77 20.06 -20.10
C VAL A 281 1.40 19.78 -19.51
N SER A 282 0.33 20.22 -20.16
CA SER A 282 -1.04 19.95 -19.71
C SER A 282 -1.43 18.48 -19.92
N VAL A 283 -2.42 17.97 -19.19
CA VAL A 283 -2.93 16.59 -19.37
C VAL A 283 -3.21 16.25 -20.83
N LYS A 284 -3.87 17.15 -21.58
CA LYS A 284 -4.21 16.91 -22.99
C LYS A 284 -2.97 16.76 -23.89
N GLU A 285 -1.93 17.53 -23.61
CA GLU A 285 -0.69 17.49 -24.39
C GLU A 285 0.16 16.27 -23.97
N TYR A 286 0.13 15.87 -22.69
CA TYR A 286 0.72 14.62 -22.21
C TYR A 286 0.04 13.39 -22.81
N ASP A 287 -1.30 13.32 -22.80
CA ASP A 287 -2.05 12.19 -23.35
C ASP A 287 -1.79 12.02 -24.85
N GLY A 288 -1.67 13.13 -25.61
CA GLY A 288 -1.29 13.09 -27.01
C GLY A 288 0.12 12.54 -27.23
N LEU A 289 1.08 12.94 -26.40
CA LEU A 289 2.45 12.43 -26.44
C LEU A 289 2.52 10.95 -26.04
N PHE A 290 1.76 10.54 -25.02
CA PHE A 290 1.67 9.16 -24.55
C PHE A 290 1.04 8.24 -25.62
N GLN A 291 -0.08 8.65 -26.21
CA GLN A 291 -0.75 7.91 -27.29
C GLN A 291 0.13 7.80 -28.54
N SER A 292 0.99 8.79 -28.80
CA SER A 292 1.98 8.74 -29.88
C SER A 292 3.21 7.88 -29.58
N GLY A 293 3.27 7.23 -28.41
CA GLY A 293 4.39 6.37 -27.99
C GLY A 293 5.68 7.13 -27.67
N ARG A 294 5.59 8.45 -27.42
CA ARG A 294 6.76 9.31 -27.21
C ARG A 294 7.19 9.45 -25.75
N VAL A 295 6.35 9.05 -24.81
CA VAL A 295 6.67 9.09 -23.38
C VAL A 295 7.18 7.71 -22.95
N VAL A 296 8.37 7.66 -22.38
CA VAL A 296 9.06 6.43 -21.96
C VAL A 296 9.40 6.54 -20.48
N GLU A 297 9.29 5.42 -19.76
CA GLU A 297 9.76 5.32 -18.37
C GLU A 297 11.29 5.49 -18.32
N ASP A 298 11.79 6.30 -17.39
CA ASP A 298 13.23 6.51 -17.22
C ASP A 298 13.89 5.20 -16.81
N SER A 299 14.55 4.51 -17.75
CA SER A 299 15.39 3.34 -17.45
C SER A 299 16.71 3.74 -16.76
N GLY A 300 16.78 4.95 -16.19
CA GLY A 300 17.95 5.57 -15.60
C GLY A 300 18.06 5.56 -14.08
N VAL A 301 17.14 4.92 -13.34
CA VAL A 301 17.47 4.49 -11.98
C VAL A 301 18.19 3.15 -12.12
N GLU A 302 19.51 3.22 -12.31
CA GLU A 302 20.38 2.08 -12.04
C GLU A 302 20.13 1.66 -10.58
N GLU A 303 19.31 0.62 -10.42
CA GLU A 303 19.40 -0.28 -9.27
C GLU A 303 20.84 -0.81 -9.26
N GLY A 304 21.68 -0.13 -8.48
CA GLY A 304 23.02 -0.60 -8.18
C GLY A 304 22.93 -1.98 -7.54
N VAL A 305 23.60 -2.92 -8.18
CA VAL A 305 23.86 -4.30 -7.73
C VAL A 305 24.44 -4.34 -6.33
#